data_AF-A0A2K0TV68-F1
#
_entry.id   AF-A0A2K0TV68-F1
#
_cell.length_a   1.000
_cell.length_b   1.000
_cell.length_c   1.000
_cell.angle_alpha   90.00
_cell.angle_beta   90.00
_cell.angle_gamma   90.00
#
_symmetry.space_group_name_H-M   'P 1'
#
loop_
_entity.id
_entity.type
_entity.pdbx_description
1 polymer ?
#
loop_
_entity_poly.entity_id
_entity_poly.type
_entity_poly.pdbx_seq_one_letter_code
_entity_poly.pdbx_strand_id
1 'polypeptide(L)'
;MYNIHQDSAAGPAKPLIFVLTLGDEQTQLTFQESHASYLNELFERATIWHAKTTEKAFTLFTQCPDPHAVFVADGGIAHARCEVISQRLVQYAASGGIVIFGGLFAASSLESLKKIMRQTWDLPWEVGSYQRSTLSLNPQAVGSTLQSRLPASYSQKALSIHGMQPCEAWYLSAQHSTVERRVPSPKSIVGFNESPIVFARYGAGQVGYIGDVKPEDGTIVAMLAMLGLLIE
;
A
#
# COMPACT_ATOMS: atom_id res chain seq x y z
N MET A 1 -17.30 8.76 -53.80
CA MET A 1 -16.15 8.37 -52.95
C MET A 1 -16.31 9.08 -51.63
N TYR A 2 -16.87 8.41 -50.62
CA TYR A 2 -17.01 8.96 -49.27
C TYR A 2 -15.82 8.48 -48.43
N ASN A 3 -14.98 9.44 -48.01
CA ASN A 3 -13.95 9.22 -47.00
C ASN A 3 -14.65 9.07 -45.64
N ILE A 4 -14.46 7.92 -45.01
CA ILE A 4 -14.85 7.71 -43.61
C ILE A 4 -13.68 8.19 -42.76
N HIS A 5 -13.92 9.25 -41.99
CA HIS A 5 -13.02 9.69 -40.94
C HIS A 5 -12.82 8.57 -39.93
N GLN A 6 -11.56 8.20 -39.78
CA GLN A 6 -11.06 7.29 -38.76
C GLN A 6 -10.97 8.09 -37.46
N ASP A 7 -11.96 7.95 -36.58
CA ASP A 7 -11.87 8.39 -35.19
C ASP A 7 -10.82 7.52 -34.50
N SER A 8 -9.61 8.06 -34.30
CA SER A 8 -8.60 7.44 -33.47
C SER A 8 -7.89 8.50 -32.66
N ALA A 9 -8.41 8.73 -31.45
CA ALA A 9 -7.68 9.33 -30.35
C ALA A 9 -8.32 8.95 -29.00
N ALA A 10 -8.55 7.65 -28.76
CA ALA A 10 -8.66 7.19 -27.38
C ALA A 10 -7.23 7.12 -26.84
N GLY A 11 -6.91 7.94 -25.83
CA GLY A 11 -5.63 7.84 -25.12
C GLY A 11 -5.40 6.44 -24.54
N PRO A 12 -4.19 6.14 -24.04
CA PRO A 12 -3.91 4.84 -23.44
C PRO A 12 -4.94 4.52 -22.35
N ALA A 13 -5.46 3.30 -22.35
CA ALA A 13 -6.42 2.85 -21.36
C ALA A 13 -5.80 2.96 -19.95
N LYS A 14 -6.52 3.57 -19.01
CA LYS A 14 -6.05 3.70 -17.63
C LYS A 14 -5.81 2.30 -17.01
N PRO A 15 -4.73 2.09 -16.23
CA PRO A 15 -4.49 0.83 -15.53
C PRO A 15 -5.66 0.48 -14.61
N LEU A 16 -6.00 -0.82 -14.53
CA LEU A 16 -7.07 -1.33 -13.68
C LEU A 16 -6.52 -1.71 -12.31
N ILE A 17 -7.02 -1.04 -11.26
CA ILE A 17 -6.64 -1.29 -9.87
C ILE A 17 -7.83 -1.87 -9.11
N PHE A 18 -7.59 -2.95 -8.38
CA PHE A 18 -8.58 -3.46 -7.43
C PHE A 18 -8.37 -2.80 -6.08
N VAL A 19 -9.44 -2.30 -5.48
CA VAL A 19 -9.43 -1.83 -4.09
C VAL A 19 -10.28 -2.80 -3.27
N LEU A 20 -9.71 -3.36 -2.21
CA LEU A 20 -10.39 -4.31 -1.33
C LEU A 20 -10.57 -3.68 0.06
N THR A 21 -11.82 -3.44 0.45
CA THR A 21 -12.21 -3.07 1.82
C THR A 21 -13.16 -4.13 2.36
N LEU A 22 -12.64 -5.16 3.01
CA LEU A 22 -13.39 -6.37 3.36
C LEU A 22 -13.80 -6.41 4.84
N GLY A 23 -13.54 -5.33 5.57
CA GLY A 23 -14.01 -5.09 6.93
C GLY A 23 -15.53 -4.91 7.01
N ASP A 24 -16.01 -4.58 8.21
CA ASP A 24 -17.41 -4.22 8.40
C ASP A 24 -17.77 -2.87 7.76
N GLU A 25 -19.06 -2.55 7.71
CA GLU A 25 -19.55 -1.31 7.10
C GLU A 25 -18.92 -0.06 7.73
N GLN A 26 -18.72 -0.05 9.05
CA GLN A 26 -18.09 1.07 9.74
C GLN A 26 -16.65 1.28 9.27
N THR A 27 -15.87 0.21 9.14
CA THR A 27 -14.51 0.24 8.59
C THR A 27 -14.50 0.78 7.17
N GLN A 28 -15.45 0.36 6.34
CA GLN A 28 -15.56 0.81 4.95
C GLN A 28 -15.89 2.31 4.86
N LEU A 29 -16.82 2.80 5.68
CA LEU A 29 -17.16 4.22 5.77
C LEU A 29 -15.97 5.04 6.26
N THR A 30 -15.31 4.60 7.33
CA THR A 30 -14.12 5.27 7.87
C THR A 30 -13.01 5.34 6.83
N PHE A 31 -12.77 4.29 6.04
CA PHE A 31 -11.78 4.32 4.96
C PHE A 31 -12.15 5.36 3.90
N GLN A 32 -13.40 5.35 3.42
CA GLN A 32 -13.87 6.31 2.41
C GLN A 32 -13.72 7.77 2.85
N GLU A 33 -14.04 8.07 4.11
CA GLU A 33 -13.93 9.43 4.67
C GLU A 33 -12.48 9.85 4.90
N SER A 34 -11.67 8.98 5.54
CA SER A 34 -10.30 9.33 5.93
C SER A 34 -9.30 9.29 4.76
N HIS A 35 -9.63 8.61 3.67
CA HIS A 35 -8.77 8.43 2.49
C HIS A 35 -9.39 9.04 1.22
N ALA A 36 -10.29 10.02 1.34
CA ALA A 36 -10.95 10.65 0.19
C ALA A 36 -9.95 11.28 -0.80
N SER A 37 -8.95 12.01 -0.32
CA SER A 37 -7.88 12.60 -1.16
C SER A 37 -7.11 11.52 -1.92
N TYR A 38 -6.75 10.44 -1.21
CA TYR A 38 -6.12 9.25 -1.77
C TYR A 38 -6.97 8.62 -2.89
N LEU A 39 -8.27 8.45 -2.66
CA LEU A 39 -9.18 7.84 -3.64
C LEU A 39 -9.31 8.73 -4.87
N ASN A 40 -9.38 10.06 -4.69
CA ASN A 40 -9.45 11.01 -5.81
C ASN A 40 -8.22 10.90 -6.72
N GLU A 41 -7.01 10.90 -6.16
CA GLU A 41 -5.78 10.77 -6.96
C GLU A 41 -5.71 9.43 -7.72
N LEU A 42 -6.27 8.36 -7.15
CA LEU A 42 -6.40 7.06 -7.82
C LEU A 42 -7.40 7.09 -8.96
N PHE A 43 -8.59 7.68 -8.79
CA PHE A 43 -9.60 7.80 -9.85
C PHE A 43 -9.09 8.63 -11.04
N GLU A 44 -8.23 9.62 -10.78
CA GLU A 44 -7.59 10.40 -11.84
C GLU A 44 -6.61 9.57 -12.69
N ARG A 45 -5.95 8.56 -12.11
CA ARG A 45 -4.86 7.80 -12.78
C ARG A 45 -5.22 6.38 -13.18
N ALA A 46 -6.27 5.81 -12.62
CA ALA A 46 -6.62 4.41 -12.80
C ALA A 46 -8.13 4.20 -12.97
N THR A 47 -8.49 3.07 -13.58
CA THR A 47 -9.85 2.52 -13.45
C THR A 47 -9.89 1.71 -12.15
N ILE A 48 -10.88 2.00 -11.29
CA ILE A 48 -10.98 1.39 -9.96
C ILE A 48 -12.14 0.40 -9.94
N TRP A 49 -11.85 -0.87 -9.64
CA TRP A 49 -12.86 -1.84 -9.26
C TRP A 49 -12.80 -2.09 -7.76
N HIS A 50 -13.83 -1.65 -7.05
CA HIS A 50 -13.89 -1.74 -5.58
C HIS A 50 -14.71 -2.96 -5.15
N ALA A 51 -14.11 -3.82 -4.31
CA ALA A 51 -14.82 -4.86 -3.60
C ALA A 51 -14.98 -4.51 -2.11
N LYS A 52 -16.25 -4.48 -1.68
CA LYS A 52 -16.68 -4.30 -0.28
C LYS A 52 -17.08 -5.60 0.41
N THR A 53 -17.11 -6.70 -0.34
CA THR A 53 -17.44 -8.04 0.17
C THR A 53 -16.51 -9.08 -0.45
N THR A 54 -16.39 -10.23 0.22
CA THR A 54 -15.59 -11.35 -0.27
C THR A 54 -16.10 -11.86 -1.61
N GLU A 55 -17.41 -11.95 -1.80
CA GLU A 55 -18.04 -12.44 -3.02
C GLU A 55 -17.77 -11.50 -4.19
N LYS A 56 -17.80 -10.19 -3.93
CA LYS A 56 -17.44 -9.19 -4.94
C LYS A 56 -15.96 -9.31 -5.30
N ALA A 57 -15.07 -9.43 -4.31
CA ALA A 57 -13.64 -9.62 -4.56
C ALA A 57 -13.37 -10.88 -5.41
N PHE A 58 -14.03 -11.99 -5.10
CA PHE A 58 -13.96 -13.22 -5.89
C PHE A 58 -14.43 -13.00 -7.34
N THR A 59 -15.54 -12.29 -7.50
CA THR A 59 -16.08 -11.93 -8.83
C THR A 59 -15.09 -11.08 -9.62
N LEU A 60 -14.43 -10.09 -8.98
CA LEU A 60 -13.43 -9.26 -9.66
C LEU A 60 -12.27 -10.10 -10.20
N PHE A 61 -11.69 -11.00 -9.40
CA PHE A 61 -10.62 -11.90 -9.83
C PHE A 61 -11.05 -12.92 -10.89
N THR A 62 -12.34 -13.26 -10.93
CA THR A 62 -12.89 -14.12 -11.99
C THR A 62 -13.05 -13.34 -13.31
N GLN A 63 -13.43 -12.08 -13.24
CA GLN A 63 -13.63 -11.21 -14.41
C GLN A 63 -12.32 -10.70 -15.00
N CYS A 64 -11.35 -10.35 -14.15
CA CYS A 64 -10.03 -9.93 -14.57
C CYS A 64 -9.00 -10.58 -13.61
N PRO A 65 -8.35 -11.68 -14.02
CA PRO A 65 -7.42 -12.41 -13.17
C PRO A 65 -6.13 -11.65 -12.91
N ASP A 66 -5.76 -10.74 -13.83
CA ASP A 66 -4.49 -10.01 -13.86
C ASP A 66 -4.72 -8.49 -13.91
N PRO A 67 -5.28 -7.87 -12.84
CA PRO A 67 -5.33 -6.42 -12.74
C PRO A 67 -3.90 -5.85 -12.69
N HIS A 68 -3.76 -4.54 -12.92
CA HIS A 68 -2.46 -3.86 -12.85
C HIS A 68 -1.86 -3.95 -11.44
N ALA A 69 -2.68 -3.70 -10.42
CA ALA A 69 -2.32 -3.87 -9.02
C ALA A 69 -3.56 -4.06 -8.14
N VAL A 70 -3.35 -4.50 -6.91
CA VAL A 70 -4.39 -4.64 -5.88
C VAL A 70 -3.98 -3.86 -4.63
N PHE A 71 -4.87 -2.98 -4.17
CA PHE A 71 -4.74 -2.29 -2.90
C PHE A 71 -5.67 -2.91 -1.85
N VAL A 72 -5.09 -3.41 -0.78
CA VAL A 72 -5.80 -3.99 0.37
C VAL A 72 -5.86 -2.94 1.47
N ALA A 73 -7.06 -2.40 1.69
CA ALA A 73 -7.27 -1.19 2.46
C ALA A 73 -7.59 -1.42 3.95
N ASP A 74 -7.92 -2.65 4.35
CA ASP A 74 -8.29 -2.96 5.74
C ASP A 74 -7.95 -4.40 6.16
N GLY A 75 -7.97 -4.65 7.47
CA GLY A 75 -7.70 -5.95 8.08
C GLY A 75 -8.80 -7.00 7.90
N GLY A 76 -9.91 -6.67 7.25
CA GLY A 76 -10.96 -7.63 6.93
C GLY A 76 -10.46 -8.77 6.05
N ILE A 77 -9.37 -8.57 5.30
CA ILE A 77 -8.64 -9.60 4.57
C ILE A 77 -8.14 -10.74 5.47
N ALA A 78 -7.90 -10.48 6.76
CA ALA A 78 -7.45 -11.50 7.72
C ALA A 78 -8.58 -12.43 8.19
N HIS A 79 -9.84 -12.07 7.98
CA HIS A 79 -10.98 -12.88 8.45
C HIS A 79 -11.04 -14.24 7.74
N ALA A 80 -11.53 -15.26 8.44
CA ALA A 80 -11.64 -16.63 7.89
C ALA A 80 -12.45 -16.69 6.59
N ARG A 81 -13.51 -15.88 6.45
CA ARG A 81 -14.30 -15.77 5.21
C ARG A 81 -13.48 -15.30 4.01
N CYS A 82 -12.37 -14.59 4.24
CA CYS A 82 -11.52 -14.03 3.19
C CYS A 82 -10.34 -14.93 2.83
N GLU A 83 -10.20 -16.11 3.45
CA GLU A 83 -9.02 -16.98 3.27
C GLU A 83 -8.72 -17.28 1.79
N VAL A 84 -9.76 -17.57 0.99
CA VAL A 84 -9.62 -17.81 -0.46
C VAL A 84 -9.07 -16.58 -1.19
N ILE A 85 -9.54 -15.38 -0.83
CA ILE A 85 -9.04 -14.13 -1.43
C ILE A 85 -7.60 -13.88 -0.99
N SER A 86 -7.27 -14.10 0.28
CA SER A 86 -5.92 -13.94 0.81
C SER A 86 -4.92 -14.85 0.10
N GLN A 87 -5.26 -16.12 -0.10
CA GLN A 87 -4.42 -17.05 -0.87
C GLN A 87 -4.33 -16.66 -2.35
N ARG A 88 -5.43 -16.14 -2.94
CA ARG A 88 -5.41 -15.64 -4.32
C ARG A 88 -4.47 -14.44 -4.48
N LEU A 89 -4.40 -13.53 -3.51
CA LEU A 89 -3.47 -12.39 -3.53
C LEU A 89 -2.01 -12.83 -3.47
N VAL A 90 -1.70 -13.82 -2.63
CA VAL A 90 -0.36 -14.43 -2.55
C VAL A 90 0.05 -15.00 -3.90
N GLN A 91 -0.83 -15.79 -4.53
CA GLN A 91 -0.57 -16.37 -5.87
C GLN A 91 -0.40 -15.30 -6.95
N TYR A 92 -1.26 -14.27 -6.93
CA TYR A 92 -1.21 -13.16 -7.88
C TYR A 92 0.13 -12.40 -7.76
N ALA A 93 0.54 -12.03 -6.55
CA ALA A 93 1.84 -11.38 -6.33
C ALA A 93 3.01 -12.29 -6.74
N ALA A 94 3.00 -13.56 -6.33
CA ALA A 94 4.04 -14.52 -6.68
C ALA A 94 4.20 -14.70 -8.20
N SER A 95 3.12 -14.50 -8.97
CA SER A 95 3.08 -14.63 -10.43
C SER A 95 3.40 -13.35 -11.20
N GLY A 96 3.76 -12.25 -10.53
CA GLY A 96 4.13 -10.98 -11.17
C GLY A 96 3.26 -9.79 -10.80
N GLY A 97 2.18 -10.00 -10.04
CA GLY A 97 1.27 -8.95 -9.61
C GLY A 97 1.85 -8.03 -8.53
N ILE A 98 1.18 -6.90 -8.32
CA ILE A 98 1.51 -5.92 -7.28
C ILE A 98 0.40 -5.91 -6.24
N VAL A 99 0.72 -6.20 -4.97
CA VAL A 99 -0.23 -6.11 -3.86
C VAL A 99 0.27 -5.15 -2.81
N ILE A 100 -0.48 -4.09 -2.53
CA ILE A 100 -0.14 -3.08 -1.52
C ILE A 100 -1.13 -3.15 -0.38
N PHE A 101 -0.63 -3.35 0.83
CA PHE A 101 -1.39 -3.22 2.08
C PHE A 101 -1.27 -1.79 2.59
N GLY A 102 -2.40 -1.15 2.88
CA GLY A 102 -2.38 0.22 3.38
C GLY A 102 -3.71 0.68 3.94
N GLY A 103 -3.80 1.98 4.21
CA GLY A 103 -4.97 2.62 4.80
C GLY A 103 -5.32 2.06 6.17
N LEU A 104 -6.57 1.61 6.36
CA LEU A 104 -7.01 1.04 7.64
C LEU A 104 -6.41 -0.34 7.93
N PHE A 105 -5.69 -0.97 6.97
CA PHE A 105 -4.93 -2.17 7.25
C PHE A 105 -3.90 -1.92 8.36
N ALA A 106 -3.22 -0.77 8.33
CA ALA A 106 -2.27 -0.39 9.36
C ALA A 106 -2.91 -0.13 10.74
N ALA A 107 -4.22 0.14 10.79
CA ALA A 107 -4.99 0.30 12.02
C ALA A 107 -5.60 -1.03 12.54
N SER A 108 -5.31 -2.15 11.89
CA SER A 108 -5.89 -3.45 12.22
C SER A 108 -5.30 -4.05 13.50
N SER A 109 -5.97 -5.07 14.05
CA SER A 109 -5.48 -5.76 15.23
C SER A 109 -4.11 -6.40 14.98
N LEU A 110 -3.28 -6.49 16.02
CA LEU A 110 -1.96 -7.13 15.95
C LEU A 110 -2.05 -8.58 15.42
N GLU A 111 -3.11 -9.31 15.80
CA GLU A 111 -3.34 -10.67 15.34
C GLU A 111 -3.69 -10.73 13.84
N SER A 112 -4.50 -9.78 13.34
CA SER A 112 -4.77 -9.65 11.90
C SER A 112 -3.49 -9.35 11.11
N LEU A 113 -2.67 -8.42 11.60
CA LEU A 113 -1.39 -8.05 10.98
C LEU A 113 -0.43 -9.24 10.93
N LYS A 114 -0.24 -9.92 12.07
CA LYS A 114 0.61 -11.13 12.15
C LYS A 114 0.10 -12.25 11.26
N LYS A 115 -1.22 -12.50 11.24
CA LYS A 115 -1.81 -13.52 10.37
C LYS A 115 -1.44 -13.25 8.93
N ILE A 116 -1.69 -12.03 8.44
CA ILE A 116 -1.42 -11.70 7.04
C ILE A 116 0.09 -11.72 6.75
N MET A 117 0.89 -10.93 7.47
CA MET A 117 2.31 -10.77 7.15
C MET A 117 3.08 -12.09 7.28
N ARG A 118 2.88 -12.82 8.38
CA ARG A 118 3.68 -14.03 8.67
C ARG A 118 3.03 -15.32 8.23
N GLN A 119 1.76 -15.53 8.56
CA GLN A 119 1.13 -16.84 8.34
C GLN A 119 0.65 -17.01 6.91
N THR A 120 0.13 -15.96 6.29
CA THR A 120 -0.39 -16.00 4.92
C THR A 120 0.69 -15.71 3.90
N TRP A 121 1.50 -14.68 4.11
CA TRP A 121 2.50 -14.22 3.13
C TRP A 121 3.91 -14.76 3.39
N ASP A 122 4.18 -15.36 4.56
CA ASP A 122 5.51 -15.83 4.96
C ASP A 122 6.60 -14.74 4.87
N LEU A 123 6.23 -13.50 5.21
CA LEU A 123 7.16 -12.38 5.26
C LEU A 123 7.85 -12.32 6.63
N PRO A 124 9.13 -11.92 6.69
CA PRO A 124 9.84 -11.73 7.97
C PRO A 124 9.31 -10.52 8.77
N TRP A 125 8.37 -9.77 8.21
CA TRP A 125 7.86 -8.53 8.77
C TRP A 125 7.21 -8.74 10.15
N GLU A 126 7.49 -7.81 11.05
CA GLU A 126 6.88 -7.69 12.37
C GLU A 126 6.40 -6.26 12.60
N VAL A 127 5.37 -6.11 13.42
CA VAL A 127 4.85 -4.81 13.80
C VAL A 127 5.86 -4.08 14.68
N GLY A 128 6.26 -2.89 14.25
CA GLY A 128 7.17 -2.00 14.96
C GLY A 128 6.44 -0.87 15.69
N SER A 129 7.08 0.29 15.78
CA SER A 129 6.57 1.43 16.54
C SER A 129 5.41 2.14 15.84
N TYR A 130 4.48 2.67 16.62
CA TYR A 130 3.44 3.58 16.16
C TYR A 130 3.74 5.00 16.63
N GLN A 131 4.22 5.86 15.74
CA GLN A 131 4.62 7.21 16.09
C GLN A 131 4.50 8.18 14.91
N ARG A 132 4.48 9.48 15.23
CA ARG A 132 4.72 10.53 14.23
C ARG A 132 6.23 10.76 14.13
N SER A 133 6.74 10.78 12.92
CA SER A 133 8.16 11.05 12.65
C SER A 133 8.33 11.72 11.30
N THR A 134 9.42 12.47 11.15
CA THR A 134 9.89 12.92 9.84
C THR A 134 10.69 11.79 9.20
N LEU A 135 10.31 11.43 7.99
CA LEU A 135 10.94 10.38 7.22
C LEU A 135 11.78 10.96 6.10
N SER A 136 12.83 10.24 5.71
CA SER A 136 13.65 10.55 4.55
C SER A 136 13.58 9.39 3.56
N LEU A 137 13.49 9.72 2.27
CA LEU A 137 13.53 8.74 1.20
C LEU A 137 14.85 7.97 1.24
N ASN A 138 14.77 6.64 1.13
CA ASN A 138 15.93 5.78 1.04
C ASN A 138 16.34 5.61 -0.43
N PRO A 139 17.43 6.26 -0.89
CA PRO A 139 17.86 6.18 -2.28
C PRO A 139 18.37 4.78 -2.67
N GLN A 140 18.63 3.89 -1.72
CA GLN A 140 19.02 2.51 -2.01
C GLN A 140 17.82 1.60 -2.32
N ALA A 141 16.62 2.00 -1.90
CA ALA A 141 15.39 1.22 -2.08
C ALA A 141 14.59 1.61 -3.33
N VAL A 142 14.90 2.77 -3.92
CA VAL A 142 14.14 3.35 -5.02
C VAL A 142 15.06 3.68 -6.18
N GLY A 143 14.67 3.30 -7.40
CA GLY A 143 15.40 3.64 -8.61
C GLY A 143 15.42 5.15 -8.91
N SER A 144 16.44 5.61 -9.63
CA SER A 144 16.69 7.04 -9.90
C SER A 144 15.49 7.80 -10.50
N THR A 145 14.71 7.17 -11.39
CA THR A 145 13.51 7.77 -11.99
C THR A 145 12.41 8.06 -10.97
N LEU A 146 12.16 7.14 -10.02
CA LEU A 146 11.18 7.35 -8.97
C LEU A 146 11.73 8.30 -7.89
N GLN A 147 13.03 8.27 -7.64
CA GLN A 147 13.68 9.12 -6.65
C GLN A 147 13.44 10.63 -6.90
N SER A 148 13.37 11.07 -8.16
CA SER A 148 13.09 12.47 -8.50
C SER A 148 11.61 12.86 -8.37
N ARG A 149 10.71 11.89 -8.27
CA ARG A 149 9.24 12.10 -8.17
C ARG A 149 8.72 11.94 -6.75
N LEU A 150 9.41 11.14 -5.95
CA LEU A 150 9.09 10.93 -4.55
C LEU A 150 9.59 12.11 -3.70
N PRO A 151 8.83 12.56 -2.70
CA PRO A 151 9.31 13.55 -1.74
C PRO A 151 10.60 13.10 -1.06
N ALA A 152 11.62 13.94 -1.04
CA ALA A 152 12.87 13.63 -0.35
C ALA A 152 12.66 13.41 1.16
N SER A 153 11.68 14.11 1.75
CA SER A 153 11.29 13.97 3.16
C SER A 153 9.87 14.48 3.40
N TYR A 154 9.15 13.85 4.33
CA TYR A 154 7.85 14.31 4.82
C TYR A 154 7.56 13.74 6.22
N SER A 155 6.60 14.33 6.94
CA SER A 155 6.15 13.85 8.26
C SER A 155 4.87 13.05 8.13
N GLN A 156 4.78 11.91 8.82
CA GLN A 156 3.56 11.11 8.91
C GLN A 156 3.42 10.46 10.28
N LYS A 157 2.18 10.08 10.64
CA LYS A 157 1.89 9.27 11.82
C LYS A 157 1.51 7.87 11.37
N ALA A 158 2.43 6.92 11.57
CA ALA A 158 2.31 5.61 10.97
C ALA A 158 2.72 4.48 11.90
N LEU A 159 2.18 3.30 11.62
CA LEU A 159 2.66 2.05 12.19
C LEU A 159 3.82 1.56 11.34
N SER A 160 4.99 1.42 11.94
CA SER A 160 6.17 0.88 11.26
C SER A 160 6.14 -0.65 11.29
N ILE A 161 6.85 -1.28 10.35
CA ILE A 161 7.23 -2.68 10.44
C ILE A 161 8.74 -2.80 10.54
N HIS A 162 9.25 -3.91 11.07
CA HIS A 162 10.67 -4.26 11.07
C HIS A 162 10.91 -5.66 10.50
N GLY A 163 12.17 -6.01 10.24
CA GLY A 163 12.56 -7.32 9.69
C GLY A 163 12.58 -7.39 8.15
N MET A 164 12.29 -6.27 7.49
CA MET A 164 12.50 -6.11 6.05
C MET A 164 13.99 -6.00 5.71
N GLN A 165 14.35 -6.20 4.44
CA GLN A 165 15.69 -5.86 3.96
C GLN A 165 15.84 -4.33 3.82
N PRO A 166 17.04 -3.77 4.03
CA PRO A 166 17.24 -2.32 3.88
C PRO A 166 16.85 -1.74 2.51
N CYS A 167 16.96 -2.54 1.43
CA CYS A 167 16.53 -2.14 0.08
C CYS A 167 15.01 -2.20 -0.14
N GLU A 168 14.25 -2.72 0.83
CA GLU A 168 12.78 -2.75 0.79
C GLU A 168 12.17 -1.54 1.52
N ALA A 169 12.91 -0.93 2.43
CA ALA A 169 12.45 0.23 3.19
C ALA A 169 12.56 1.52 2.37
N TRP A 170 11.46 1.97 1.76
CA TRP A 170 11.44 3.19 0.94
C TRP A 170 11.64 4.47 1.73
N TYR A 171 11.12 4.54 2.96
CA TYR A 171 11.27 5.71 3.83
C TYR A 171 11.73 5.29 5.22
N LEU A 172 12.74 5.98 5.73
CA LEU A 172 13.32 5.70 7.05
C LEU A 172 13.18 6.94 7.94
N SER A 173 13.06 6.73 9.26
CA SER A 173 13.11 7.85 10.20
C SER A 173 14.43 8.60 10.07
N ALA A 174 14.38 9.92 9.88
CA ALA A 174 15.58 10.73 9.78
C ALA A 174 16.39 10.67 11.09
N GLN A 175 17.73 10.69 10.99
CA GLN A 175 18.69 10.64 12.10
C GLN A 175 18.44 11.67 13.22
N HIS A 176 17.70 12.74 12.93
CA HIS A 176 17.41 13.84 13.84
C HIS A 176 15.91 14.04 14.11
N SER A 177 15.07 13.05 13.79
CA SER A 177 13.64 13.14 14.04
C SER A 177 13.38 13.25 15.54
N THR A 178 13.05 14.48 15.97
CA THR A 178 12.52 14.74 17.30
C THR A 178 11.21 13.99 17.43
N VAL A 179 11.20 12.93 18.24
CA VAL A 179 9.96 12.28 18.62
C VAL A 179 9.12 13.33 19.34
N GLU A 180 8.00 13.75 18.77
CA GLU A 180 7.03 14.60 19.45
C GLU A 180 6.37 13.80 20.58
N ARG A 181 7.04 13.66 21.72
CA ARG A 181 6.53 12.93 22.90
C ARG A 181 6.21 13.94 24.00
N ARG A 182 4.91 14.08 24.35
CA ARG A 182 4.43 14.78 25.56
C ARG A 182 4.68 13.99 26.86
N VAL A 183 5.43 12.89 26.83
CA VAL A 183 5.76 12.07 28.01
C VAL A 183 7.22 11.65 27.92
N PRO A 184 8.03 11.86 28.99
CA PRO A 184 9.43 11.46 28.98
C PRO A 184 9.52 9.94 29.01
N SER A 185 10.19 9.35 28.02
CA SER A 185 10.62 7.96 28.08
C SER A 185 12.11 7.91 27.75
N PRO A 186 12.94 7.24 28.56
CA PRO A 186 14.36 7.16 28.33
C PRO A 186 14.64 6.24 27.15
N LYS A 187 15.68 6.59 26.39
CA LYS A 187 16.24 5.93 25.19
C LYS A 187 15.66 6.42 23.86
N SER A 188 16.47 7.23 23.18
CA SER A 188 16.47 7.37 21.73
C SER A 188 16.56 5.98 21.10
N ILE A 189 15.45 5.46 20.58
CA ILE A 189 15.47 4.27 19.73
C ILE A 189 15.98 4.74 18.36
N VAL A 190 17.29 4.93 18.26
CA VAL A 190 17.97 4.95 16.98
C VAL A 190 18.05 3.49 16.55
N GLY A 191 17.00 3.04 15.87
CA GLY A 191 16.96 1.74 15.21
C GLY A 191 16.48 1.97 13.79
N PHE A 192 17.40 2.07 12.83
CA PHE A 192 17.12 2.15 11.39
C PHE A 192 16.48 0.87 10.79
N ASN A 193 15.95 0.00 11.64
CA ASN A 193 15.48 -1.31 11.25
C ASN A 193 13.95 -1.38 11.18
N GLU A 194 13.27 -0.25 11.29
CA GLU A 194 11.83 -0.15 11.07
C GLU A 194 11.51 0.91 10.01
N SER A 195 10.43 0.69 9.28
CA SER A 195 9.94 1.58 8.23
C SER A 195 8.41 1.52 8.16
N PRO A 196 7.73 2.67 8.03
CA PRO A 196 6.31 2.72 7.75
C PRO A 196 5.97 2.53 6.27
N ILE A 197 6.97 2.55 5.37
CA ILE A 197 6.76 2.40 3.93
C ILE A 197 7.75 1.36 3.40
N VAL A 198 7.23 0.17 3.09
CA VAL A 198 8.03 -0.98 2.67
C VAL A 198 7.51 -1.55 1.36
N PHE A 199 8.41 -1.90 0.46
CA PHE A 199 8.08 -2.53 -0.81
C PHE A 199 9.12 -3.59 -1.14
N ALA A 200 8.69 -4.84 -1.15
CA ALA A 200 9.53 -6.01 -1.30
C ALA A 200 9.18 -6.79 -2.56
N ARG A 201 10.16 -7.54 -3.07
CA ARG A 201 9.90 -8.55 -4.10
C ARG A 201 9.17 -9.74 -3.47
N TYR A 202 8.21 -10.28 -4.21
CA TYR A 202 7.48 -11.48 -3.80
C TYR A 202 7.29 -12.40 -5.01
N GLY A 203 8.10 -13.47 -5.08
CA GLY A 203 8.19 -14.29 -6.30
C GLY A 203 8.61 -13.44 -7.50
N ALA A 204 7.79 -13.46 -8.56
CA ALA A 204 7.98 -12.62 -9.75
C ALA A 204 7.40 -11.20 -9.61
N GLY A 205 6.55 -10.94 -8.61
CA GLY A 205 5.89 -9.66 -8.40
C GLY A 205 6.36 -8.96 -7.13
N GLN A 206 5.47 -8.19 -6.52
CA GLN A 206 5.79 -7.25 -5.44
C GLN A 206 4.70 -7.20 -4.38
N VAL A 207 5.13 -7.00 -3.13
CA VAL A 207 4.26 -6.75 -1.98
C VAL A 207 4.70 -5.48 -1.26
N GLY A 208 3.74 -4.62 -0.94
CA GLY A 208 3.98 -3.35 -0.25
C GLY A 208 3.19 -3.20 1.04
N TYR A 209 3.70 -2.37 1.92
CA TYR A 209 3.05 -1.97 3.17
C TYR A 209 3.18 -0.46 3.36
N ILE A 210 2.07 0.17 3.72
CA ILE A 210 1.96 1.57 4.09
C ILE A 210 1.30 1.66 5.46
N GLY A 211 2.07 2.16 6.43
CA GLY A 211 1.69 2.28 7.82
C GLY A 211 0.86 3.52 8.18
N ASP A 212 0.72 4.46 7.24
CA ASP A 212 -0.04 5.69 7.45
C ASP A 212 -1.54 5.38 7.54
N VAL A 213 -2.13 5.68 8.68
CA VAL A 213 -3.57 5.47 8.90
C VAL A 213 -4.41 6.64 8.39
N LYS A 214 -3.78 7.78 8.11
CA LYS A 214 -4.42 8.97 7.54
C LYS A 214 -3.43 9.62 6.57
N PRO A 215 -3.54 9.31 5.27
CA PRO A 215 -2.48 9.56 4.30
C PRO A 215 -2.16 11.05 4.21
N GLU A 216 -0.92 11.38 4.55
CA GLU A 216 -0.30 12.68 4.24
C GLU A 216 0.07 12.73 2.74
N ASP A 217 0.27 13.92 2.17
CA ASP A 217 0.53 14.08 0.73
C ASP A 217 1.71 13.21 0.24
N GLY A 218 2.77 13.12 1.04
CA GLY A 218 3.92 12.27 0.70
C GLY A 218 3.61 10.78 0.68
N THR A 219 2.68 10.32 1.52
CA THR A 219 2.18 8.95 1.52
C THR A 219 1.38 8.67 0.25
N ILE A 220 0.56 9.63 -0.20
CA ILE A 220 -0.22 9.48 -1.45
C ILE A 220 0.73 9.28 -2.63
N VAL A 221 1.79 10.10 -2.74
CA VAL A 221 2.77 9.96 -3.82
C VAL A 221 3.52 8.62 -3.73
N ALA A 222 3.96 8.21 -2.54
CA ALA A 222 4.62 6.91 -2.35
C ALA A 222 3.73 5.73 -2.78
N MET A 223 2.45 5.79 -2.44
CA MET A 223 1.47 4.79 -2.80
C MET A 223 1.22 4.73 -4.32
N LEU A 224 1.04 5.87 -4.98
CA LEU A 224 0.90 5.90 -6.44
C LEU A 224 2.13 5.27 -7.12
N ALA A 225 3.33 5.54 -6.61
CA ALA A 225 4.55 4.93 -7.12
C ALA A 225 4.56 3.40 -6.94
N MET A 226 4.19 2.91 -5.76
CA MET A 226 4.12 1.46 -5.48
C MET A 226 3.09 0.75 -6.36
N LEU A 227 1.97 1.41 -6.67
CA LEU A 227 0.95 0.89 -7.59
C LEU A 227 1.33 1.01 -9.07
N GLY A 228 2.53 1.51 -9.40
CA GLY A 228 2.97 1.66 -10.79
C GLY A 228 2.35 2.86 -11.54
N LEU A 229 1.77 3.82 -10.82
CA LEU A 229 0.98 4.93 -11.38
C LEU A 229 1.73 6.27 -11.50
N LEU A 230 3.02 6.33 -11.14
CA LEU A 230 3.86 7.52 -11.31
C LEU A 230 4.77 7.49 -12.55
N ILE A 231 4.47 6.60 -13.51
CA ILE A 231 5.30 6.41 -14.69
C ILE A 231 4.77 7.27 -15.84
N GLU A 232 5.50 8.35 -16.13
CA GLU A 232 5.54 9.05 -17.43
C GLU A 232 6.99 9.28 -17.81
#